data_AF-A0A3C0ZD94-F1
#
_entry.id   AF-A0A3C0ZD94-F1
#
_cell.length_a   1.000
_cell.length_b   1.000
_cell.length_c   1.000
_cell.angle_alpha   90.00
_cell.angle_beta   90.00
_cell.angle_gamma   90.00
#
_symmetry.space_group_name_H-M   'P 1'
#
loop_
_entity.id
_entity.type
_entity.pdbx_description
1 polymer ?
#
loop_
_entity_poly.entity_id
_entity_poly.type
_entity_poly.pdbx_seq_one_letter_code
_entity_poly.pdbx_strand_id
1 'polypeptide(L)' 'MGWNYLNCIPNVSGGLGLFDKEILIAAGGYDSNSLGEDMEMVTRMCMTMCDNNQKYEVKYIPQTLCWTEGPDSLKMLTR' A
#
# COMPACT_ATOMS: atom_id res chain seq x y z
N MET A 1 1.31 -7.42 -12.98
CA MET A 1 2.50 -8.30 -13.09
C MET A 1 2.67 -9.12 -11.82
N GLY A 2 3.08 -10.39 -11.94
CA GLY A 2 3.43 -11.33 -10.86
C GLY A 2 2.46 -11.36 -9.67
N TRP A 3 2.80 -10.64 -8.62
CA TRP A 3 2.02 -10.50 -7.39
C TRP A 3 0.55 -10.12 -7.60
N ASN A 4 0.24 -9.31 -8.62
CA ASN A 4 -1.14 -8.95 -8.97
C ASN A 4 -2.00 -10.15 -9.40
N TYR A 5 -1.38 -11.15 -10.04
CA TYR A 5 -2.07 -12.37 -10.47
C TYR A 5 -2.43 -13.26 -9.27
N LEU A 6 -1.57 -13.27 -8.26
CA LEU A 6 -1.75 -14.04 -7.03
C LEU A 6 -2.57 -13.31 -5.95
N ASN A 7 -2.99 -12.06 -6.21
CA ASN A 7 -3.57 -11.17 -5.19
C ASN A 7 -2.64 -10.99 -3.97
N CYS A 8 -1.34 -10.84 -4.23
CA CYS A 8 -0.30 -10.75 -3.21
C CYS A 8 0.52 -9.47 -3.35
N ILE A 9 -0.11 -8.37 -3.78
CA ILE A 9 0.56 -7.08 -3.86
C ILE A 9 0.86 -6.62 -2.41
N PRO A 10 2.14 -6.46 -2.04
CA PRO A 10 2.52 -6.20 -0.64
C PRO A 10 2.38 -4.73 -0.25
N ASN A 11 2.20 -3.84 -1.23
CA ASN A 11 2.22 -2.41 -1.04
C ASN A 11 1.36 -1.72 -2.10
N VAL A 12 0.66 -0.68 -1.67
CA VAL A 12 0.10 0.35 -2.55
C VAL A 12 0.86 1.62 -2.22
N SER A 13 1.60 2.15 -3.19
CA SER A 13 2.52 3.28 -2.96
C SER A 13 1.80 4.49 -2.35
N GLY A 14 2.41 5.10 -1.33
CA GLY A 14 1.95 6.38 -0.78
C GLY A 14 1.89 7.55 -1.78
N GLY A 15 2.58 7.46 -2.93
CA GLY A 15 2.52 8.49 -3.97
C GLY A 15 1.17 8.57 -4.70
N LEU A 16 0.54 7.42 -4.94
CA LEU A 16 -0.83 7.34 -5.46
C LEU A 16 -1.42 5.96 -5.16
N GLY A 17 -2.46 5.94 -4.35
CA GLY A 17 -3.21 4.74 -3.98
C GLY A 17 -4.68 5.05 -3.79
N LEU A 18 -5.53 4.06 -4.08
CA LEU A 18 -6.96 4.12 -3.78
C LEU A 18 -7.29 3.00 -2.79
N PHE A 19 -8.02 3.35 -1.75
CA PHE A 19 -8.39 2.46 -0.67
C PHE A 19 -9.88 2.58 -0.42
N ASP A 20 -10.51 1.46 -0.07
CA ASP A 20 -11.85 1.50 0.48
C ASP A 20 -11.81 2.17 1.86
N LYS A 21 -12.52 3.28 1.98
CA LYS A 21 -12.51 4.11 3.20
C LYS A 21 -13.07 3.36 4.40
N GLU A 22 -14.13 2.58 4.22
CA GLU A 22 -14.79 1.89 5.33
C GLU A 22 -13.89 0.78 5.88
N ILE A 23 -13.26 0.03 4.97
CA ILE A 23 -12.30 -1.01 5.35
C ILE A 23 -11.05 -0.41 6.00
N LEU A 24 -10.55 0.71 5.48
CA LEU A 24 -9.40 1.39 6.07
C LEU A 24 -9.70 1.87 7.51
N ILE A 25 -10.87 2.45 7.73
CA ILE A 25 -11.30 2.87 9.07
C ILE A 25 -11.46 1.65 9.99
N ALA A 26 -12.06 0.55 9.49
CA ALA A 26 -12.21 -0.69 10.25
C ALA A 26 -10.86 -1.33 10.60
N ALA A 27 -9.85 -1.19 9.73
CA ALA A 27 -8.48 -1.65 9.94
C ALA A 27 -7.67 -0.74 10.89
N GLY A 28 -8.24 0.37 11.36
CA GLY A 28 -7.62 1.30 12.32
C GLY A 28 -6.95 2.54 11.71
N GLY A 29 -7.15 2.81 10.41
CA GLY A 29 -6.63 4.01 9.75
C GLY A 29 -5.09 4.08 9.70
N TYR A 30 -4.53 5.27 9.55
CA TYR A 30 -3.07 5.49 9.50
C TYR A 30 -2.42 5.36 10.89
N ASP A 31 -1.25 4.72 10.96
CA ASP A 31 -0.40 4.71 12.14
C ASP A 31 0.80 5.65 11.97
N SER A 32 0.82 6.72 12.77
CA SER A 32 1.88 7.75 12.76
C SER A 32 3.24 7.24 13.25
N ASN A 33 3.31 6.04 13.85
CA ASN A 33 4.55 5.46 14.32
C ASN A 33 5.22 4.57 13.26
N SER A 34 4.54 4.28 12.15
CA SER A 34 5.07 3.43 11.09
C SER A 34 5.98 4.20 10.14
N LEU A 35 7.17 3.67 9.87
CA LEU A 35 8.07 4.18 8.82
C LEU A 35 7.57 3.81 7.41
N GLY A 36 6.83 2.70 7.29
CA GLY A 36 6.26 2.18 6.05
C GLY A 36 4.74 2.12 6.17
N GLU A 37 4.13 3.27 6.46
CA GLU A 37 2.70 3.42 6.74
C GLU A 37 1.81 2.77 5.68
N ASP A 38 2.18 2.85 4.41
CA ASP A 38 1.41 2.34 3.28
C ASP A 38 1.40 0.80 3.19
N MET A 39 2.56 0.17 3.39
CA MET A 39 2.69 -1.30 3.49
C MET A 39 1.95 -1.86 4.71
N GLU A 40 2.14 -1.20 5.85
CA GLU A 40 1.56 -1.58 7.12
C GLU A 40 0.03 -1.49 7.07
N MET A 41 -0.49 -0.39 6.54
CA MET A 41 -1.91 -0.16 6.31
C MET A 41 -2.54 -1.20 5.36
N VAL A 42 -1.93 -1.48 4.20
CA VAL A 42 -2.42 -2.51 3.27
C VAL A 42 -2.48 -3.88 3.93
N THR A 43 -1.47 -4.22 4.72
CA THR A 43 -1.40 -5.50 5.44
C THR A 43 -2.54 -5.62 6.44
N ARG A 44 -2.80 -4.57 7.24
CA ARG A 44 -3.93 -4.56 8.19
C ARG A 44 -5.27 -4.67 7.49
N MET A 45 -5.48 -3.94 6.39
CA MET A 45 -6.73 -4.05 5.61
C MET A 45 -6.95 -5.47 5.09
N CYS A 46 -5.92 -6.13 4.55
CA CYS A 46 -6.00 -7.52 4.10
C CYS A 46 -6.32 -8.47 5.27
N MET A 47 -5.68 -8.26 6.44
CA MET A 47 -5.93 -9.04 7.65
C MET A 47 -7.37 -8.88 8.14
N THR A 48 -7.89 -7.65 8.20
CA THR A 48 -9.30 -7.37 8.56
C THR A 48 -10.27 -8.10 7.63
N MET A 49 -10.01 -8.14 6.32
CA MET A 49 -10.86 -8.87 5.38
C MET A 49 -10.78 -10.38 5.58
N CYS A 50 -9.58 -10.92 5.80
CA CYS A 50 -9.36 -12.33 6.13
C CYS A 50 -10.09 -12.76 7.42
N ASP A 51 -9.93 -11.99 8.50
CA ASP A 51 -10.51 -12.30 9.81
C ASP A 51 -12.04 -12.31 9.77
N ASN A 52 -12.64 -11.51 8.89
CA ASN A 52 -14.07 -11.44 8.66
C ASN A 52 -14.58 -12.38 7.55
N ASN A 53 -13.72 -13.23 6.98
CA ASN A 53 -14.05 -14.09 5.83
C ASN A 53 -14.64 -13.32 4.63
N GLN A 54 -14.20 -12.08 4.43
CA GLN A 54 -14.63 -11.24 3.32
C GLN A 54 -13.66 -11.35 2.16
N LYS A 55 -14.20 -11.37 0.94
CA LYS A 55 -13.38 -11.33 -0.28
C LYS A 55 -12.79 -9.92 -0.45
N TYR A 56 -11.52 -9.86 -0.80
CA TYR A 56 -10.83 -8.61 -1.08
C TYR A 56 -9.88 -8.77 -2.26
N GLU A 57 -9.46 -7.66 -2.83
CA GLU A 57 -8.51 -7.65 -3.94
C GLU A 57 -7.63 -6.41 -3.87
N VAL A 58 -6.32 -6.61 -4.02
CA VAL A 58 -5.34 -5.52 -4.18
C VAL A 58 -4.83 -5.58 -5.62
N LYS A 59 -5.08 -4.51 -6.38
CA LYS A 59 -4.78 -4.45 -7.81
C LYS A 59 -3.82 -3.33 -8.17
N TYR A 60 -2.95 -3.64 -9.11
CA TYR A 60 -2.06 -2.69 -9.76
C TYR A 60 -2.61 -2.28 -11.12
N ILE A 61 -2.72 -0.97 -11.36
CA ILE A 61 -3.05 -0.39 -12.66
C ILE A 61 -1.73 -0.08 -13.37
N PRO A 62 -1.43 -0.70 -14.53
CA PRO A 62 -0.17 -0.52 -15.25
C PRO A 62 -0.17 0.76 -16.10
N GLN A 63 -0.59 1.88 -15.50
CA GLN A 63 -0.56 3.19 -16.12
C GLN A 63 0.38 4.11 -15.35
N THR A 64 1.22 4.83 -16.06
CA THR A 64 2.06 5.88 -15.47
C THR A 64 1.19 7.11 -15.23
N LEU A 65 0.73 7.29 -14.00
CA LEU A 65 -0.14 8.39 -13.60
C LEU A 65 0.57 9.46 -12.75
N CYS A 66 1.73 9.11 -12.16
CA CYS A 66 2.47 9.98 -11.25
C CYS A 66 3.97 9.85 -11.48
N TRP A 67 4.69 10.94 -11.19
CA TRP A 67 6.14 10.99 -11.11
C TRP A 67 6.53 11.47 -9.72
N THR A 68 7.56 10.85 -9.16
CA THR A 68 8.18 11.30 -7.91
C THR A 68 9.60 11.76 -8.20
N GLU A 69 10.10 12.70 -7.42
CA GLU A 69 11.49 13.13 -7.52
C GLU A 69 12.40 12.04 -6.92
N GLY A 70 13.41 11.65 -7.69
CA GLY A 70 14.48 10.79 -7.18
C GLY A 70 15.56 11.61 -6.48
N PRO A 71 16.46 10.97 -5.71
CA PRO A 71 17.60 11.66 -5.13
C PRO A 71 18.50 12.25 -6.22
N ASP A 72 18.90 13.51 -6.04
CA ASP A 72 19.75 14.24 -7.00
C ASP A 72 21.24 13.86 -6.91
N SER A 73 21.62 13.15 -5.84
CA SER A 73 22.99 12.78 -5.54
C SER A 73 23.04 11.52 -4.67
N LEU A 74 24.11 10.73 -4.85
CA LEU A 74 24.34 9.51 -4.06
C LEU A 74 24.49 9.79 -2.55
N LYS A 75 24.89 11.01 -2.19
CA LYS A 75 25.03 11.43 -0.79
C LYS A 75 23.69 11.41 -0.05
N MET A 76 22.58 11.72 -0.73
CA MET A 76 21.24 11.65 -0.11
C MET A 76 20.82 10.21 0.24
N LEU A 77 21.37 9.21 -0.44
CA LEU A 77 21.13 7.80 -0.17
C LEU A 77 22.04 7.24 0.93
N THR A 78 23.11 7.96 1.28
CA THR A 78 24.02 7.60 2.37
C THR A 78 23.58 8.28 3.66
N ARG A 79 23.67 7.56 4.77
CA ARG A 79 23.26 8.01 6.10
C ARG A 79 24.30 8.92 6.76
#